data_AF-A0A8B0LTP7-F1
#
_entry.id   AF-A0A8B0LTP7-F1
#
_cell.length_a   1.000
_cell.length_b   1.000
_cell.length_c   1.000
_cell.angle_alpha   90.00
_cell.angle_beta   90.00
_cell.angle_gamma   90.00
#
_symmetry.space_group_name_H-M   'P 1'
#
loop_
_entity.id
_entity.type
_entity.pdbx_description
1 polymer ?
#
loop_
_entity_poly.entity_id
_entity_poly.type
_entity_poly.pdbx_seq_one_letter_code
_entity_poly.pdbx_strand_id
1 'polypeptide(L)'
;TAHELGHKNSRLEKWLARIVLAVPAYGHFTLDHNRGHHRNVSTPEDHASSRMGESIYRFALREIPGSFRSAWGIEKDRLARRGKPAWHPDNQILQSYALAAILTIALVAAFGWSMIPFLVIHAAFAYFMLTSANYVEHYGLLRQRDQNDRYERCEPHHSWNSNFTISNLLIFHLQRHSDHHA
;
A
#
# COMPACT_ATOMS: atom_id res chain seq x y z
N THR A 1 -8.17 -2.21 8.53
CA THR A 1 -7.44 -2.83 9.66
C THR A 1 -5.94 -2.90 9.47
N ALA A 2 -5.41 -3.61 8.46
CA ALA A 2 -3.95 -3.69 8.24
C ALA A 2 -3.27 -2.34 7.97
N HIS A 3 -3.93 -1.48 7.19
CA HIS A 3 -3.50 -0.11 6.91
C HIS A 3 -3.20 0.63 8.22
N GLU A 4 -4.20 0.73 9.10
CA GLU A 4 -4.09 1.44 10.37
C GLU A 4 -3.05 0.81 11.32
N LEU A 5 -2.99 -0.52 11.41
CA LEU A 5 -1.98 -1.22 12.22
C LEU A 5 -0.54 -0.99 11.71
N GLY A 6 -0.37 -0.81 10.39
CA GLY A 6 0.93 -0.54 9.77
C GLY A 6 1.53 0.82 10.16
N HIS A 7 0.70 1.78 10.55
CA HIS A 7 1.12 3.12 10.99
C HIS A 7 1.51 3.18 12.46
N LYS A 8 1.03 2.24 13.29
CA LYS A 8 1.36 2.22 14.72
C LYS A 8 2.81 1.83 14.96
N ASN A 9 3.41 2.34 16.03
CA ASN A 9 4.84 2.14 16.30
C ASN A 9 5.18 0.86 17.04
N SER A 10 4.21 0.16 17.65
CA SER A 10 4.51 -1.03 18.43
C SER A 10 4.97 -2.20 17.53
N ARG A 11 5.84 -3.04 18.08
CA ARG A 11 6.30 -4.26 17.40
C ARG A 11 5.14 -5.23 17.15
N LEU A 12 4.20 -5.32 18.10
CA LEU A 12 3.04 -6.21 17.99
C LEU A 12 2.11 -5.78 16.86
N GLU A 13 1.74 -4.51 16.76
CA GLU A 13 0.83 -4.01 15.73
C GLU A 13 1.44 -4.14 14.33
N LYS A 14 2.73 -3.84 14.18
CA LYS A 14 3.44 -4.07 12.90
C LYS A 14 3.48 -5.55 12.53
N TRP A 15 3.56 -6.45 13.50
CA TRP A 15 3.54 -7.89 13.26
C TRP A 15 2.13 -8.38 12.89
N LEU A 16 1.09 -7.88 13.56
CA LEU A 16 -0.31 -8.14 13.21
C LEU A 16 -0.65 -7.60 11.81
N ALA A 17 -0.15 -6.41 11.45
CA ALA A 17 -0.31 -5.88 10.09
C ALA A 17 0.30 -6.81 9.04
N ARG A 18 1.47 -7.41 9.32
CA ARG A 18 2.08 -8.42 8.43
C ARG A 18 1.24 -9.68 8.30
N ILE A 19 0.64 -10.18 9.38
CA ILE A 19 -0.27 -11.34 9.31
C ILE A 19 -1.50 -11.00 8.47
N VAL A 20 -2.14 -9.87 8.72
CA VAL A 20 -3.35 -9.48 7.98
C VAL A 20 -3.05 -9.27 6.50
N LEU A 21 -1.88 -8.70 6.15
CA LEU A 21 -1.43 -8.54 4.76
C LEU A 21 -0.90 -9.82 4.13
N ALA A 22 -0.57 -10.84 4.91
CA ALA A 22 -0.19 -12.15 4.39
C ALA A 22 -1.37 -12.84 3.69
N VAL A 23 -2.61 -12.61 4.16
CA VAL A 23 -3.83 -13.19 3.57
C VAL A 23 -4.03 -12.78 2.10
N PRO A 24 -3.99 -11.48 1.72
CA PRO A 24 -4.01 -11.09 0.31
C PRO A 24 -2.63 -11.19 -0.38
N ALA A 25 -1.57 -11.60 0.33
CA ALA A 25 -0.18 -11.50 -0.14
C ALA A 25 0.23 -10.07 -0.56
N TYR A 26 -0.26 -9.03 0.15
CA TYR A 26 0.04 -7.61 -0.14
C TYR A 26 1.10 -7.04 0.81
N GLY A 27 2.12 -7.83 1.12
CA GLY A 27 3.12 -7.54 2.15
C GLY A 27 4.04 -6.34 1.87
N HIS A 28 4.05 -5.83 0.64
CA HIS A 28 4.85 -4.68 0.23
C HIS A 28 4.13 -3.34 0.41
N PHE A 29 2.79 -3.36 0.58
CA PHE A 29 1.97 -2.15 0.70
C PHE A 29 2.44 -1.22 1.82
N THR A 30 2.65 -1.72 3.03
CA THR A 30 3.05 -0.87 4.17
C THR A 30 4.40 -0.20 3.99
N LEU A 31 5.30 -0.79 3.18
CA LEU A 31 6.57 -0.17 2.85
C LEU A 31 6.40 0.97 1.86
N ASP A 32 5.68 0.72 0.76
CA ASP A 32 5.41 1.74 -0.25
C ASP A 32 4.55 2.86 0.32
N HIS A 33 3.44 2.51 0.97
CA HIS A 33 2.51 3.45 1.55
C HIS A 33 3.23 4.43 2.48
N ASN A 34 3.91 3.89 3.51
CA ASN A 34 4.49 4.69 4.59
C ASN A 34 5.75 5.47 4.19
N ARG A 35 6.51 5.03 3.17
CA ARG A 35 7.81 5.62 2.83
C ARG A 35 7.92 6.15 1.40
N GLY A 36 7.03 5.73 0.52
CA GLY A 36 6.92 6.14 -0.87
C GLY A 36 5.72 7.08 -1.05
N HIS A 37 4.52 6.53 -1.01
CA HIS A 37 3.27 7.25 -1.28
C HIS A 37 3.10 8.48 -0.40
N HIS A 38 3.15 8.36 0.94
CA HIS A 38 3.03 9.52 1.84
C HIS A 38 4.01 10.66 1.53
N ARG A 39 5.20 10.34 1.02
CA ARG A 39 6.22 11.34 0.66
C ARG A 39 5.89 12.02 -0.68
N ASN A 40 5.43 11.23 -1.64
CA ASN A 40 5.26 11.62 -3.03
C ASN A 40 3.79 11.84 -3.42
N VAL A 41 2.86 11.78 -2.46
CA VAL A 41 1.43 11.88 -2.71
C VAL A 41 1.11 13.12 -3.54
N SER A 42 0.22 12.96 -4.52
CA SER A 42 -0.12 13.97 -5.51
C SER A 42 1.08 14.47 -6.33
N THR A 43 2.10 13.64 -6.59
CA THR A 43 3.18 13.95 -7.55
C THR A 43 3.25 12.91 -8.69
N PRO A 44 3.83 13.23 -9.85
CA PRO A 44 4.04 12.28 -10.95
C PRO A 44 4.85 11.03 -10.60
N GLU A 45 5.70 11.10 -9.58
CA GLU A 45 6.51 9.98 -9.07
C GLU A 45 5.72 9.02 -8.18
N ASP A 46 4.53 9.40 -7.73
CA ASP A 46 3.67 8.53 -6.94
C ASP A 46 2.78 7.64 -7.82
N HIS A 47 2.94 6.33 -7.62
CA HIS A 47 2.13 5.34 -8.32
C HIS A 47 0.70 5.27 -7.81
N ALA A 48 0.47 5.62 -6.54
CA ALA A 48 -0.85 5.58 -5.89
C ALA A 48 -1.67 6.87 -6.05
N SER A 49 -1.15 7.88 -6.76
CA SER A 49 -1.92 9.06 -7.17
C SER A 49 -2.49 8.87 -8.57
N SER A 50 -3.82 8.92 -8.70
CA SER A 50 -4.54 8.75 -9.97
C SER A 50 -4.59 10.05 -10.77
N ARG A 51 -4.36 9.95 -12.08
CA ARG A 51 -4.25 11.12 -12.95
C ARG A 51 -5.63 11.57 -13.43
N MET A 52 -5.77 12.87 -13.69
CA MET A 52 -7.00 13.41 -14.29
C MET A 52 -7.28 12.70 -15.63
N GLY A 53 -8.48 12.16 -15.79
CA GLY A 53 -8.90 11.41 -16.97
C GLY A 53 -8.39 9.96 -17.05
N GLU A 54 -7.62 9.48 -16.07
CA GLU A 54 -7.19 8.08 -16.03
C GLU A 54 -8.37 7.19 -15.61
N SER A 55 -8.66 6.13 -16.36
CA SER A 55 -9.65 5.13 -15.94
C SER A 55 -9.12 4.30 -14.76
N ILE A 56 -10.00 3.83 -13.87
CA ILE A 56 -9.62 2.94 -12.76
C ILE A 56 -8.83 1.69 -13.19
N TYR A 57 -9.11 1.12 -14.35
CA TYR A 57 -8.40 -0.06 -14.86
C TYR A 57 -6.96 0.27 -15.28
N ARG A 58 -6.78 1.37 -16.03
CA ARG A 58 -5.44 1.87 -16.38
C ARG A 58 -4.64 2.25 -15.13
N PHE A 59 -5.30 2.87 -14.15
CA PHE A 59 -4.70 3.18 -12.86
C PHE A 59 -4.25 1.90 -12.15
N ALA A 60 -5.11 0.89 -12.01
CA ALA A 60 -4.76 -0.37 -11.34
C ALA A 60 -3.56 -1.09 -12.00
N LEU A 61 -3.50 -1.10 -13.34
CA LEU A 61 -2.38 -1.69 -14.09
C LEU A 61 -1.06 -0.92 -13.88
N ARG A 62 -1.12 0.36 -13.51
CA ARG A 62 0.04 1.21 -13.20
C ARG A 62 0.43 1.16 -11.72
N GLU A 63 -0.56 1.27 -10.85
CA GLU A 63 -0.40 1.39 -9.40
C GLU A 63 0.13 0.09 -8.79
N ILE A 64 -0.55 -1.05 -8.98
CA ILE A 64 -0.19 -2.32 -8.36
C ILE A 64 1.28 -2.71 -8.61
N PRO A 65 1.77 -2.81 -9.87
CA PRO A 65 3.17 -3.17 -10.08
C PRO A 65 4.12 -1.98 -9.84
N GLY A 66 3.62 -0.73 -9.84
CA GLY A 66 4.40 0.46 -9.50
C GLY A 66 4.73 0.51 -8.01
N SER A 67 3.74 0.33 -7.15
CA SER A 67 3.85 0.24 -5.70
C SER A 67 4.77 -0.89 -5.26
N PHE A 68 4.72 -2.06 -5.91
CA PHE A 68 5.70 -3.11 -5.65
C PHE A 68 7.14 -2.69 -5.97
N ARG A 69 7.37 -2.07 -7.14
CA ARG A 69 8.72 -1.61 -7.54
C ARG A 69 9.25 -0.52 -6.60
N SER A 70 8.39 0.42 -6.21
CA SER A 70 8.72 1.47 -5.26
C SER A 70 9.07 0.88 -3.88
N ALA A 71 8.22 -0.02 -3.33
CA ALA A 71 8.51 -0.73 -2.09
C ALA A 71 9.86 -1.46 -2.14
N TRP A 72 10.14 -2.17 -3.24
CA TRP A 72 11.37 -2.92 -3.41
C TRP A 72 12.60 -2.00 -3.46
N GLY A 73 12.50 -0.86 -4.13
CA GLY A 73 13.54 0.18 -4.14
C GLY A 73 13.83 0.70 -2.73
N ILE A 74 12.79 1.10 -2.01
CA ILE A 74 12.88 1.60 -0.63
C ILE A 74 13.56 0.58 0.30
N GLU A 75 13.17 -0.69 0.18
CA GLU A 75 13.69 -1.74 1.04
C GLU A 75 15.13 -2.13 0.68
N LYS A 76 15.46 -2.16 -0.61
CA LYS A 76 16.83 -2.32 -1.10
C LYS A 76 17.74 -1.23 -0.54
N ASP A 77 17.31 0.03 -0.58
CA ASP A 77 18.10 1.16 -0.09
C ASP A 77 18.26 1.14 1.45
N ARG A 78 17.24 0.66 2.17
CA ARG A 78 17.32 0.42 3.62
C ARG A 78 18.37 -0.65 3.95
N LEU A 79 18.42 -1.74 3.20
CA LEU A 79 19.39 -2.83 3.39
C LEU A 79 20.81 -2.41 2.98
N ALA A 80 20.95 -1.69 1.87
CA ALA A 80 22.23 -1.16 1.41
C ALA A 80 22.89 -0.24 2.45
N ARG A 81 22.10 0.67 3.07
CA ARG A 81 22.58 1.50 4.20
C ARG A 81 23.04 0.72 5.43
N ARG A 82 22.71 -0.57 5.52
CA ARG A 82 23.13 -1.50 6.59
C ARG A 82 24.20 -2.50 6.10
N GLY A 83 24.76 -2.30 4.90
CA GLY A 83 25.73 -3.22 4.32
C GLY A 83 25.17 -4.59 3.95
N LYS A 84 23.86 -4.71 3.72
CA LYS A 84 23.17 -5.98 3.41
C LYS A 84 22.67 -5.99 1.96
N PRO A 85 22.73 -7.14 1.26
CA PRO A 85 22.16 -7.27 -0.08
C PRO A 85 20.63 -7.26 -0.06
N ALA A 86 20.00 -6.96 -1.20
CA ALA A 86 18.54 -6.88 -1.33
C ALA A 86 17.83 -8.19 -0.94
N TRP A 87 18.45 -9.34 -1.21
CA TRP A 87 17.90 -10.68 -0.94
C TRP A 87 18.22 -11.21 0.46
N HIS A 88 18.65 -10.35 1.38
CA HIS A 88 18.96 -10.73 2.75
C HIS A 88 17.67 -11.11 3.54
N PRO A 89 17.71 -12.08 4.48
CA PRO A 89 16.53 -12.46 5.30
C PRO A 89 15.86 -11.30 6.06
N ASP A 90 16.62 -10.27 6.41
CA ASP A 90 16.12 -8.99 6.96
C ASP A 90 15.18 -8.21 6.03
N ASN A 91 15.07 -8.58 4.75
CA ASN A 91 14.18 -7.93 3.80
C ASN A 91 12.73 -8.15 4.24
N GLN A 92 12.06 -7.07 4.61
CA GLN A 92 10.71 -7.09 5.13
C GLN A 92 9.68 -7.54 4.09
N ILE A 93 9.92 -7.26 2.80
CA ILE A 93 9.09 -7.76 1.70
C ILE A 93 9.20 -9.29 1.66
N LEU A 94 10.43 -9.82 1.64
CA LEU A 94 10.64 -11.28 1.61
C LEU A 94 10.02 -11.98 2.82
N GLN A 95 10.16 -11.40 4.03
CA GLN A 95 9.51 -11.94 5.23
C GLN A 95 7.99 -11.99 5.10
N SER A 96 7.37 -10.93 4.58
CA SER A 96 5.92 -10.87 4.40
C SER A 96 5.43 -11.87 3.35
N TYR A 97 6.14 -12.01 2.22
CA TYR A 97 5.79 -13.00 1.19
C TYR A 97 6.04 -14.44 1.65
N ALA A 98 7.07 -14.69 2.46
CA ALA A 98 7.29 -16.00 3.07
C ALA A 98 6.12 -16.37 3.99
N LEU A 99 5.63 -15.43 4.81
CA LEU A 99 4.46 -15.65 5.65
C LEU A 99 3.19 -15.92 4.82
N ALA A 100 2.98 -15.16 3.74
CA ALA A 100 1.88 -15.37 2.81
C ALA A 100 1.93 -16.76 2.14
N ALA A 101 3.14 -17.20 1.74
CA ALA A 101 3.36 -18.52 1.16
C ALA A 101 3.06 -19.63 2.18
N ILE A 102 3.54 -19.51 3.42
CA ILE A 102 3.24 -20.47 4.49
C ILE A 102 1.73 -20.60 4.71
N LEU A 103 1.03 -19.46 4.83
CA LEU A 103 -0.43 -19.46 5.00
C LEU A 103 -1.15 -20.11 3.81
N THR A 104 -0.76 -19.74 2.59
CA THR A 104 -1.33 -20.29 1.36
C THR A 104 -1.13 -21.81 1.29
N ILE A 105 0.08 -22.29 1.55
CA ILE A 105 0.42 -23.72 1.56
C ILE A 105 -0.40 -24.45 2.64
N ALA A 106 -0.52 -23.88 3.84
CA ALA A 106 -1.30 -24.48 4.92
C ALA A 106 -2.79 -24.61 4.55
N LEU A 107 -3.38 -23.58 3.93
CA LEU A 107 -4.77 -23.60 3.49
C LEU A 107 -4.99 -24.59 2.34
N VAL A 108 -4.08 -24.64 1.35
CA VAL A 108 -4.18 -25.62 0.25
C VAL A 108 -3.96 -27.05 0.75
N ALA A 109 -3.07 -27.27 1.74
CA ALA A 109 -2.88 -28.57 2.35
C ALA A 109 -4.13 -29.03 3.14
N ALA A 110 -4.81 -28.10 3.83
CA ALA A 110 -6.00 -28.41 4.63
C ALA A 110 -7.27 -28.61 3.79
N PHE A 111 -7.44 -27.85 2.71
CA PHE A 111 -8.69 -27.78 1.94
C PHE A 111 -8.54 -28.25 0.47
N GLY A 112 -7.36 -28.70 0.09
CA GLY A 112 -7.04 -29.17 -1.25
C GLY A 112 -6.82 -28.07 -2.29
N TRP A 113 -6.48 -28.48 -3.51
CA TRP A 113 -6.21 -27.59 -4.65
C TRP A 113 -7.39 -26.70 -5.02
N SER A 114 -8.62 -27.09 -4.69
CA SER A 114 -9.82 -26.27 -4.85
C SER A 114 -9.77 -24.95 -4.09
N MET A 115 -8.92 -24.81 -3.07
CA MET A 115 -8.73 -23.55 -2.33
C MET A 115 -8.02 -22.46 -3.15
N ILE A 116 -7.19 -22.84 -4.14
CA ILE A 116 -6.41 -21.90 -4.94
C ILE A 116 -7.26 -20.82 -5.63
N PRO A 117 -8.34 -21.14 -6.37
CA PRO A 117 -9.15 -20.11 -7.01
C PRO A 117 -9.78 -19.13 -5.99
N PHE A 118 -10.18 -19.60 -4.80
CA PHE A 118 -10.72 -18.71 -3.76
C PHE A 118 -9.66 -17.73 -3.25
N LEU A 119 -8.43 -18.20 -3.03
CA LEU A 119 -7.31 -17.35 -2.60
C LEU A 119 -6.94 -16.32 -3.68
N VAL A 120 -6.93 -16.72 -4.94
CA VAL A 120 -6.64 -15.82 -6.06
C VAL A 120 -7.72 -14.74 -6.19
N ILE A 121 -9.00 -15.13 -6.16
CA ILE A 121 -10.12 -14.17 -6.23
C ILE A 121 -10.10 -13.23 -5.04
N HIS A 122 -9.88 -13.75 -3.83
CA HIS A 122 -9.77 -12.93 -2.62
C HIS A 122 -8.63 -11.91 -2.72
N ALA A 123 -7.42 -12.34 -3.14
CA ALA A 123 -6.28 -11.45 -3.29
C ALA A 123 -6.55 -10.38 -4.36
N ALA A 124 -7.09 -10.76 -5.51
CA ALA A 124 -7.45 -9.81 -6.58
C ALA A 124 -8.48 -8.78 -6.11
N PHE A 125 -9.51 -9.23 -5.38
CA PHE A 125 -10.51 -8.34 -4.80
C PHE A 125 -9.91 -7.39 -3.77
N ALA A 126 -9.07 -7.89 -2.86
CA ALA A 126 -8.40 -7.08 -1.85
C ALA A 126 -7.50 -5.99 -2.47
N TYR A 127 -6.72 -6.36 -3.50
CA TYR A 127 -5.89 -5.41 -4.25
C TYR A 127 -6.77 -4.35 -4.91
N PHE A 128 -7.80 -4.77 -5.65
CA PHE A 128 -8.69 -3.85 -6.35
C PHE A 128 -9.43 -2.90 -5.42
N MET A 129 -9.85 -3.35 -4.22
CA MET A 129 -10.47 -2.48 -3.23
C MET A 129 -9.52 -1.38 -2.74
N LEU A 130 -8.26 -1.72 -2.46
CA LEU A 130 -7.26 -0.76 -1.99
C LEU A 130 -6.84 0.20 -3.10
N THR A 131 -6.63 -0.31 -4.32
CA THR A 131 -6.43 0.50 -5.51
C THR A 131 -7.62 1.44 -5.75
N SER A 132 -8.86 0.99 -5.51
CA SER A 132 -10.05 1.83 -5.65
C SER A 132 -10.08 2.98 -4.64
N ALA A 133 -9.66 2.72 -3.39
CA ALA A 133 -9.51 3.77 -2.38
C ALA A 133 -8.48 4.82 -2.84
N ASN A 134 -7.26 4.40 -3.18
CA ASN A 134 -6.21 5.26 -3.71
C ASN A 134 -6.69 6.06 -4.94
N TYR A 135 -7.41 5.40 -5.85
CA TYR A 135 -7.93 6.02 -7.07
C TYR A 135 -8.88 7.18 -6.76
N VAL A 136 -9.83 6.99 -5.83
CA VAL A 136 -10.80 8.01 -5.47
C VAL A 136 -10.16 9.11 -4.64
N GLU A 137 -9.33 8.74 -3.67
CA GLU A 137 -8.72 9.66 -2.70
C GLU A 137 -7.72 10.63 -3.36
N HIS A 138 -7.12 10.27 -4.50
CA HIS A 138 -6.12 11.11 -5.18
C HIS A 138 -6.51 11.55 -6.59
N TYR A 139 -7.78 11.37 -6.98
CA TYR A 139 -8.19 11.59 -8.37
C TYR A 139 -7.92 13.01 -8.87
N GLY A 140 -7.00 13.12 -9.82
CA GLY A 140 -6.72 14.36 -10.53
C GLY A 140 -6.04 15.43 -9.67
N LEU A 141 -5.49 15.06 -8.53
CA LEU A 141 -4.75 15.96 -7.64
C LEU A 141 -3.27 15.98 -8.03
N LEU A 142 -2.67 17.17 -8.03
CA LEU A 142 -1.27 17.37 -8.40
C LEU A 142 -0.68 18.54 -7.60
N ARG A 143 0.38 18.25 -6.85
CA ARG A 143 1.21 19.22 -6.15
C ARG A 143 1.99 20.07 -7.15
N GLN A 144 2.01 21.36 -6.92
CA GLN A 144 2.81 22.30 -7.68
C GLN A 144 4.28 22.26 -7.26
N ARG A 145 5.14 22.65 -8.20
CA ARG A 145 6.58 22.86 -7.96
C ARG A 145 6.86 24.35 -7.80
N ASP A 146 7.76 24.68 -6.88
CA ASP A 146 8.28 26.03 -6.72
C ASP A 146 9.32 26.39 -7.80
N GLN A 147 9.87 27.60 -7.71
CA GLN A 147 10.90 28.10 -8.63
C GLN A 147 12.22 27.29 -8.57
N ASN A 148 12.41 26.47 -7.53
CA ASN A 148 13.58 25.62 -7.33
C ASN A 148 13.28 24.14 -7.66
N ASP A 149 12.18 23.87 -8.38
CA ASP A 149 11.74 22.52 -8.78
C ASP A 149 11.35 21.60 -7.59
N ARG A 150 11.05 22.17 -6.42
CA ARG A 150 10.63 21.41 -5.24
C ARG A 150 9.11 21.39 -5.14
N TYR A 151 8.53 20.21 -4.91
CA TYR A 151 7.10 20.11 -4.62
C TYR A 151 6.73 20.86 -3.35
N GLU A 152 5.62 21.58 -3.38
CA GLU A 152 4.99 22.18 -2.20
C GLU A 152 4.70 21.13 -1.12
N ARG A 153 4.58 21.49 0.16
CA ARG A 153 4.32 20.51 1.22
C ARG A 153 2.98 19.80 0.99
N CYS A 154 2.87 18.54 1.41
CA CYS A 154 1.57 17.87 1.44
C CYS A 154 0.62 18.63 2.39
N GLU A 155 -0.61 18.83 1.93
CA GLU A 155 -1.64 19.63 2.59
C GLU A 155 -3.00 18.97 2.38
N PRO A 156 -4.03 19.31 3.17
CA PRO A 156 -5.31 18.62 3.09
C PRO A 156 -5.96 18.59 1.70
N HIS A 157 -5.74 19.60 0.86
CA HIS A 157 -6.31 19.63 -0.49
C HIS A 157 -5.60 18.67 -1.49
N HIS A 158 -4.53 18.00 -1.07
CA HIS A 158 -3.84 16.96 -1.83
C HIS A 158 -4.43 15.56 -1.67
N SER A 159 -5.60 15.46 -1.02
CA SER A 159 -6.46 14.28 -1.02
C SER A 159 -7.93 14.64 -0.91
N TRP A 160 -8.78 13.85 -1.55
CA TRP A 160 -10.23 13.90 -1.35
C TRP A 160 -10.59 13.22 -0.03
N ASN A 161 -11.45 13.85 0.76
CA ASN A 161 -11.98 13.27 1.99
C ASN A 161 -13.46 12.92 1.86
N SER A 162 -13.90 11.96 2.67
CA SER A 162 -15.30 11.77 3.00
C SER A 162 -15.51 11.76 4.51
N ASN A 163 -16.41 12.63 4.97
CA ASN A 163 -16.68 12.82 6.41
C ASN A 163 -17.85 11.96 6.93
N PHE A 164 -18.27 10.93 6.19
CA PHE A 164 -19.38 10.08 6.63
C PHE A 164 -18.99 9.18 7.79
N THR A 165 -19.71 9.30 8.92
CA THR A 165 -19.39 8.62 10.19
C THR A 165 -19.38 7.10 10.07
N ILE A 166 -20.37 6.51 9.40
CA ILE A 166 -20.49 5.04 9.29
C ILE A 166 -19.34 4.46 8.46
N SER A 167 -19.03 5.10 7.33
CA SER A 167 -17.93 4.66 6.48
C SER A 167 -16.60 4.82 7.21
N ASN A 168 -16.34 5.97 7.84
CA ASN A 168 -15.15 6.18 8.65
C ASN A 168 -15.00 5.15 9.80
N LEU A 169 -16.07 4.76 10.48
CA LEU A 169 -15.97 3.71 11.50
C LEU A 169 -15.64 2.33 10.91
N LEU A 170 -16.25 1.97 9.77
CA LEU A 170 -16.07 0.67 9.13
C LEU A 170 -14.69 0.47 8.48
N ILE A 171 -14.12 1.53 7.90
CA ILE A 171 -12.79 1.49 7.26
C ILE A 171 -11.70 2.18 8.10
N PHE A 172 -11.92 2.35 9.40
CA PHE A 172 -10.95 2.92 10.35
C PHE A 172 -10.41 4.29 9.93
N HIS A 173 -11.31 5.21 9.59
CA HIS A 173 -11.07 6.60 9.22
C HIS A 173 -10.26 6.81 7.95
N LEU A 174 -10.14 5.77 7.12
CA LEU A 174 -9.46 5.85 5.83
C LEU A 174 -9.99 7.02 4.96
N GLN A 175 -11.27 7.39 5.08
CA GLN A 175 -11.83 8.50 4.30
C GLN A 175 -11.46 9.90 4.81
N ARG A 176 -10.81 10.05 5.98
CA ARG A 176 -10.15 11.30 6.40
C ARG A 176 -8.70 11.32 5.92
N HIS A 177 -8.54 11.09 4.64
CA HIS A 177 -7.24 10.85 4.01
C HIS A 177 -6.29 12.04 4.10
N SER A 178 -6.82 13.27 4.16
CA SER A 178 -6.01 14.48 4.35
C SER A 178 -5.32 14.52 5.70
N ASP A 179 -6.03 14.12 6.77
CA ASP A 179 -5.44 14.02 8.11
C ASP A 179 -4.47 12.83 8.17
N HIS A 180 -4.70 11.81 7.34
CA HIS A 180 -3.85 10.64 7.20
C HIS A 180 -2.48 10.97 6.55
N HIS A 181 -2.43 11.97 5.67
CA HIS A 181 -1.22 12.41 4.94
C HIS A 181 -0.47 13.59 5.57
N ALA A 182 -1.01 14.23 6.61
CA ALA A 182 -0.47 15.43 7.23
C ALA A 182 0.77 15.20 8.12
#